data_AF-A0A832N298-F1
#
_entry.id   AF-A0A832N298-F1
#
_cell.length_a   1.000
_cell.length_b   1.000
_cell.length_c   1.000
_cell.angle_alpha   90.00
_cell.angle_beta   90.00
_cell.angle_gamma   90.00
#
_symmetry.space_group_name_H-M   'P 1'
#
loop_
_entity.id
_entity.type
_entity.pdbx_description
1 polymer ?
#
loop_
_entity_poly.entity_id
_entity_poly.type
_entity_poly.pdbx_seq_one_letter_code
_entity_poly.pdbx_strand_id
1 'polypeptide(L)'
;MNMPSDQMELSEDAIRKHYDAASAMLTGFDHTPRIAKARDTEVKEKSAGLGTRRRFRSTTPGLVTRSTARPEGVQLLARIEAADDCDVIISPVQANVMSGLRRALAIALAVGEGFAEVTGLVALKKDNLQGSLAAGKKNEFAELLAAEAMAVLYTFANATSFLLAPHASEVSVEIGEVDEVLTDNALLALHGALWELDQDLATFADEEPKLIATVLAFAEQVMEKVALRAQNAPRLGAFTGASYKVEADDLTIAGFTPARAVKGSTLTMTFKKPNEVVGNHIAK
;
A
#
# COMPACT_ATOMS: atom_id res chain seq x y z
N MET A 1 -27.00 15.10 -4.75
CA MET A 1 -25.73 14.87 -4.03
C MET A 1 -25.09 16.22 -3.85
N ASN A 2 -24.80 16.61 -2.61
CA ASN A 2 -24.14 17.89 -2.31
C ASN A 2 -22.87 17.53 -1.56
N MET A 3 -21.75 17.41 -2.29
CA MET A 3 -20.43 17.31 -1.66
C MET A 3 -20.18 18.62 -0.90
N PRO A 4 -19.58 18.58 0.31
CA PRO A 4 -19.03 19.78 0.93
C PRO A 4 -18.11 20.49 -0.07
N SER A 5 -18.12 21.82 -0.12
CA SER A 5 -17.48 22.65 -1.16
C SER A 5 -15.97 22.44 -1.36
N ASP A 6 -15.31 21.67 -0.48
CA ASP A 6 -13.87 21.38 -0.49
C ASP A 6 -13.52 19.92 -0.90
N GLN A 7 -14.51 19.07 -1.26
CA GLN A 7 -14.25 17.69 -1.68
C GLN A 7 -14.19 17.57 -3.21
N MET A 8 -13.07 17.06 -3.70
CA MET A 8 -12.86 16.66 -5.09
C MET A 8 -13.21 15.18 -5.26
N GLU A 9 -14.02 14.87 -6.25
CA GLU A 9 -14.32 13.48 -6.60
C GLU A 9 -13.10 12.82 -7.26
N LEU A 10 -12.67 11.67 -6.74
CA LEU A 10 -11.74 10.77 -7.42
C LEU A 10 -12.57 9.72 -8.17
N SER A 11 -12.77 9.94 -9.47
CA SER A 11 -13.68 9.11 -10.26
C SER A 11 -13.19 7.66 -10.36
N GLU A 12 -14.14 6.73 -10.44
CA GLU A 12 -13.82 5.31 -10.61
C GLU A 12 -13.04 5.04 -11.90
N ASP A 13 -13.28 5.80 -12.96
CA ASP A 13 -12.52 5.66 -14.21
C ASP A 13 -11.05 6.07 -14.04
N ALA A 14 -10.77 7.12 -13.27
CA ALA A 14 -9.41 7.52 -12.95
C ALA A 14 -8.67 6.46 -12.12
N ILE A 15 -9.37 5.81 -11.18
CA ILE A 15 -8.81 4.71 -10.39
C ILE A 15 -8.59 3.47 -11.27
N ARG A 16 -9.58 3.07 -12.07
CA ARG A 16 -9.51 1.86 -12.93
C ARG A 16 -8.39 1.91 -13.95
N LYS A 17 -8.05 3.10 -14.46
CA LYS A 17 -6.90 3.32 -15.34
C LYS A 17 -5.59 2.75 -14.78
N HIS A 18 -5.44 2.71 -13.45
CA HIS A 18 -4.23 2.26 -12.76
C HIS A 18 -4.27 0.79 -12.33
N TYR A 19 -5.34 0.04 -12.64
CA TYR A 19 -5.49 -1.35 -12.20
C TYR A 19 -4.43 -2.29 -12.77
N ASP A 20 -4.05 -2.13 -14.03
CA ASP A 20 -3.03 -2.98 -14.66
C ASP A 20 -1.66 -2.73 -14.03
N ALA A 21 -1.31 -1.46 -13.79
CA ALA A 21 -0.06 -1.08 -13.12
C ALA A 21 -0.02 -1.62 -11.67
N ALA A 22 -1.10 -1.44 -10.91
CA ALA A 22 -1.22 -1.97 -9.56
C ALA A 22 -1.11 -3.51 -9.53
N SER A 23 -1.74 -4.20 -10.48
CA SER A 23 -1.67 -5.67 -10.57
C SER A 23 -0.25 -6.14 -10.90
N ALA A 24 0.45 -5.44 -11.79
CA ALA A 24 1.84 -5.75 -12.14
C ALA A 24 2.76 -5.62 -10.91
N MET A 25 2.59 -4.56 -10.09
CA MET A 25 3.34 -4.38 -8.85
C MET A 25 3.10 -5.47 -7.81
N LEU A 26 1.90 -6.06 -7.76
CA LEU A 26 1.62 -7.17 -6.83
C LEU A 26 2.07 -8.52 -7.38
N THR A 27 2.08 -8.68 -8.71
CA THR A 27 2.44 -9.94 -9.37
C THR A 27 3.95 -10.19 -9.30
N GLY A 28 4.77 -9.19 -9.56
CA GLY A 28 6.21 -9.40 -9.67
C GLY A 28 6.99 -8.15 -10.02
N PHE A 29 7.95 -7.76 -9.18
CA PHE A 29 8.96 -6.74 -9.51
C PHE A 29 10.29 -6.98 -8.80
N ASP A 30 11.36 -6.43 -9.36
CA ASP A 30 12.67 -6.43 -8.71
C ASP A 30 12.87 -5.10 -7.97
N HIS A 31 13.21 -5.19 -6.69
CA HIS A 31 13.67 -4.06 -5.89
C HIS A 31 14.91 -4.45 -5.10
N THR A 32 15.88 -3.54 -5.07
CA THR A 32 17.05 -3.68 -4.21
C THR A 32 16.93 -2.63 -3.12
N PRO A 33 16.82 -3.04 -1.84
CA PRO A 33 16.62 -2.10 -0.75
C PRO A 33 17.81 -1.13 -0.65
N ARG A 34 17.51 0.15 -0.43
CA ARG A 34 18.51 1.22 -0.32
C ARG A 34 18.78 1.60 1.13
N ILE A 35 17.80 1.43 2.01
CA ILE A 35 17.85 1.82 3.42
C ILE A 35 17.74 0.57 4.29
N ALA A 36 16.70 -0.22 4.07
CA ALA A 36 16.40 -1.39 4.87
C ALA A 36 17.36 -2.54 4.59
N LYS A 37 17.37 -3.51 5.51
CA LYS A 37 18.09 -4.78 5.34
C LYS A 37 17.08 -5.91 5.23
N ALA A 38 17.31 -6.82 4.30
CA ALA A 38 16.49 -8.03 4.16
C ALA A 38 16.50 -8.81 5.48
N ARG A 39 15.33 -9.32 5.89
CA ARG A 39 15.21 -10.13 7.09
C ARG A 39 15.65 -11.56 6.78
N ASP A 40 16.40 -12.17 7.69
CA ASP A 40 16.77 -13.57 7.57
C ASP A 40 15.53 -14.42 7.86
N THR A 41 14.83 -14.82 6.80
CA THR A 41 13.72 -15.77 6.86
C THR A 41 14.25 -17.17 6.54
N GLU A 42 13.85 -18.17 7.35
CA GLU A 42 14.22 -19.56 7.08
C GLU A 42 13.61 -20.01 5.74
N VAL A 43 14.44 -20.09 4.71
CA VAL A 43 14.03 -20.63 3.41
C VAL A 43 13.82 -22.14 3.61
N LYS A 44 12.56 -22.57 3.75
CA LYS A 44 12.20 -24.00 3.68
C LYS A 44 12.79 -24.58 2.40
N GLU A 45 13.70 -25.54 2.52
CA GLU A 45 14.33 -26.17 1.37
C GLU A 45 13.24 -26.81 0.49
N LYS A 46 13.07 -26.32 -0.75
CA LYS A 46 12.12 -26.88 -1.73
C LYS A 46 12.44 -28.34 -2.11
N SER A 47 13.59 -28.89 -1.70
CA SER A 47 14.00 -30.27 -1.94
C SER A 47 14.95 -30.76 -0.86
N ALA A 48 14.42 -31.48 0.13
CA ALA A 48 15.21 -32.18 1.12
C ALA A 48 16.13 -33.22 0.45
N GLY A 49 17.45 -33.10 0.66
CA GLY A 49 18.44 -34.07 0.18
C GLY A 49 19.30 -33.63 -1.00
N LEU A 50 19.04 -32.47 -1.61
CA LEU A 50 20.00 -31.80 -2.48
C LEU A 50 20.89 -30.92 -1.59
N GLY A 51 22.04 -31.44 -1.16
CA GLY A 51 22.99 -30.69 -0.34
C GLY A 51 23.26 -29.31 -0.95
N THR A 52 23.25 -28.26 -0.12
CA THR A 52 23.52 -26.88 -0.52
C THR A 52 24.88 -26.81 -1.20
N ARG A 53 24.89 -26.86 -2.55
CA ARG A 53 26.15 -26.81 -3.30
C ARG A 53 26.83 -25.50 -2.98
N ARG A 54 28.07 -25.59 -2.48
CA ARG A 54 28.94 -24.47 -2.15
C ARG A 54 28.93 -23.50 -3.35
N ARG A 55 28.30 -22.33 -3.20
CA ARG A 55 28.19 -21.36 -4.29
C ARG A 55 29.59 -21.02 -4.81
N PHE A 56 29.78 -21.10 -6.12
CA PHE A 56 31.03 -20.66 -6.75
C PHE A 56 31.23 -19.18 -6.44
N ARG A 57 32.26 -18.84 -5.66
CA ARG A 57 32.66 -17.45 -5.46
C ARG A 57 33.32 -16.97 -6.75
N SER A 58 32.76 -15.93 -7.37
CA SER A 58 33.38 -15.30 -8.54
C SER A 58 34.76 -14.77 -8.16
N THR A 59 35.79 -15.16 -8.89
CA THR A 59 37.17 -14.67 -8.70
C THR A 59 37.42 -13.35 -9.44
N THR A 60 36.42 -12.81 -10.13
CA THR A 60 36.57 -11.59 -10.91
C THR A 60 36.57 -10.36 -9.98
N PRO A 61 37.65 -9.56 -9.93
CA PRO A 61 37.69 -8.35 -9.12
C PRO A 61 36.52 -7.43 -9.47
N GLY A 62 35.81 -6.91 -8.45
CA GLY A 62 34.60 -6.09 -8.61
C GLY A 62 33.27 -6.86 -8.64
N LEU A 63 33.28 -8.18 -8.86
CA LEU A 63 32.10 -9.05 -8.72
C LEU A 63 32.00 -9.72 -7.34
N VAL A 64 33.10 -9.74 -6.57
CA VAL A 64 33.17 -10.30 -5.21
C VAL A 64 32.34 -9.48 -4.20
N THR A 65 32.22 -8.17 -4.41
CA THR A 65 31.43 -7.26 -3.55
C THR A 65 30.01 -7.06 -4.06
N ARG A 66 29.67 -7.59 -5.25
CA ARG A 66 28.33 -7.49 -5.82
C ARG A 66 27.49 -8.65 -5.30
N SER A 67 26.31 -8.35 -4.74
CA SER A 67 25.37 -9.40 -4.36
C SER A 67 25.06 -10.27 -5.59
N THR A 68 25.27 -11.57 -5.46
CA THR A 68 24.93 -12.60 -6.46
C THR A 68 23.73 -13.43 -6.01
N ALA A 69 23.07 -13.03 -4.92
CA ALA A 69 21.75 -13.55 -4.61
C ALA A 69 20.87 -13.23 -5.81
N ARG A 70 20.28 -14.26 -6.41
CA ARG A 70 19.21 -14.07 -7.38
C ARG A 70 18.16 -13.23 -6.63
N PRO A 71 17.78 -12.03 -7.09
CA PRO A 71 16.58 -11.41 -6.59
C PRO A 71 15.48 -12.40 -6.96
N GLU A 72 14.99 -13.17 -5.99
CA GLU A 72 13.63 -13.63 -6.12
C GLU A 72 12.83 -12.33 -6.02
N GLY A 73 12.39 -11.83 -7.17
CA GLY A 73 11.62 -10.59 -7.23
C GLY A 73 10.44 -10.68 -6.26
N VAL A 74 10.03 -9.53 -5.74
CA VAL A 74 8.89 -9.40 -4.85
C VAL A 74 7.65 -9.92 -5.58
N GLN A 75 6.98 -10.92 -5.02
CA GLN A 75 5.78 -11.55 -5.57
C GLN A 75 4.71 -11.59 -4.47
N LEU A 76 4.10 -10.44 -4.19
CA LEU A 76 3.17 -10.28 -3.06
C LEU A 76 1.95 -11.18 -3.21
N LEU A 77 1.40 -11.37 -4.41
CA LEU A 77 0.27 -12.29 -4.61
C LEU A 77 0.65 -13.72 -4.22
N ALA A 78 1.77 -14.23 -4.73
CA ALA A 78 2.26 -15.57 -4.39
C ALA A 78 2.58 -15.70 -2.88
N ARG A 79 3.05 -14.62 -2.25
CA ARG A 79 3.29 -14.60 -0.80
C ARG A 79 2.01 -14.68 0.01
N ILE A 80 0.97 -13.97 -0.41
CA ILE A 80 -0.33 -14.00 0.25
C ILE A 80 -0.97 -15.40 0.07
N GLU A 81 -0.89 -15.98 -1.13
CA GLU A 81 -1.35 -17.35 -1.42
C GLU A 81 -0.63 -18.41 -0.58
N ALA A 82 0.62 -18.18 -0.20
CA ALA A 82 1.41 -19.13 0.59
C ALA A 82 1.18 -19.01 2.11
N ALA A 83 0.34 -18.08 2.58
CA ALA A 83 0.17 -17.79 4.01
C ALA A 83 -0.66 -18.84 4.79
N ASP A 84 -1.31 -19.78 4.11
CA ASP A 84 -2.17 -20.83 4.67
C ASP A 84 -1.67 -22.25 4.32
N ASP A 85 -0.35 -22.45 4.33
CA ASP A 85 0.29 -23.70 3.90
C ASP A 85 0.03 -24.06 2.42
N CYS A 86 -0.27 -23.06 1.58
CA CYS A 86 -0.54 -23.21 0.14
C CYS A 86 -1.77 -24.09 -0.14
N ASP A 87 -2.91 -23.77 0.48
CA ASP A 87 -4.18 -24.39 0.08
C ASP A 87 -4.41 -24.16 -1.43
N VAL A 88 -5.09 -25.12 -2.08
CA VAL A 88 -5.42 -25.07 -3.50
C VAL A 88 -6.39 -23.92 -3.79
N ILE A 89 -7.20 -23.52 -2.80
CA ILE A 89 -8.23 -22.50 -2.97
C ILE A 89 -7.86 -21.25 -2.18
N ILE A 90 -7.87 -20.11 -2.89
CA ILE A 90 -7.68 -18.80 -2.26
C ILE A 90 -8.78 -18.56 -1.22
N SER A 91 -8.38 -18.28 0.02
CA SER A 91 -9.28 -18.00 1.12
C SER A 91 -9.98 -16.63 0.96
N PRO A 92 -11.13 -16.41 1.62
CA PRO A 92 -11.76 -15.09 1.65
C PRO A 92 -10.85 -13.99 2.22
N VAL A 93 -10.03 -14.32 3.22
CA VAL A 93 -9.08 -13.37 3.84
C VAL A 93 -8.01 -12.98 2.83
N GLN A 94 -7.38 -13.95 2.17
CA GLN A 94 -6.39 -13.73 1.12
C GLN A 94 -6.97 -12.88 -0.02
N ALA A 95 -8.18 -13.21 -0.50
CA ALA A 95 -8.85 -12.47 -1.56
C ALA A 95 -9.12 -11.01 -1.18
N ASN A 96 -9.55 -10.75 0.06
CA ASN A 96 -9.77 -9.39 0.57
C ASN A 96 -8.46 -8.59 0.60
N VAL A 97 -7.35 -9.20 1.05
CA VAL A 97 -6.04 -8.55 1.07
C VAL A 97 -5.55 -8.26 -0.35
N MET A 98 -5.62 -9.21 -1.27
CA MET A 98 -5.21 -9.02 -2.67
C MET A 98 -6.01 -7.91 -3.36
N SER A 99 -7.34 -7.94 -3.22
CA SER A 99 -8.23 -6.94 -3.80
C SER A 99 -8.03 -5.56 -3.17
N GLY A 100 -7.89 -5.52 -1.84
CA GLY A 100 -7.66 -4.30 -1.06
C GLY A 100 -6.33 -3.63 -1.44
N LEU A 101 -5.23 -4.37 -1.49
CA LEU A 101 -3.92 -3.84 -1.90
C LEU A 101 -3.94 -3.31 -3.34
N ARG A 102 -4.56 -4.05 -4.28
CA ARG A 102 -4.67 -3.63 -5.68
C ARG A 102 -5.47 -2.34 -5.81
N ARG A 103 -6.61 -2.25 -5.09
CA ARG A 103 -7.46 -1.06 -5.10
C ARG A 103 -6.77 0.14 -4.42
N ALA A 104 -6.09 -0.07 -3.30
CA ALA A 104 -5.32 0.96 -2.61
C ALA A 104 -4.17 1.51 -3.47
N LEU A 105 -3.43 0.65 -4.17
CA LEU A 105 -2.39 1.07 -5.11
C LEU A 105 -2.95 1.92 -6.25
N ALA A 106 -4.09 1.49 -6.82
CA ALA A 106 -4.73 2.23 -7.89
C ALA A 106 -5.24 3.61 -7.44
N ILE A 107 -5.82 3.71 -6.24
CA ILE A 107 -6.22 4.99 -5.63
C ILE A 107 -5.00 5.89 -5.43
N ALA A 108 -3.92 5.35 -4.88
CA ALA A 108 -2.69 6.09 -4.65
C ALA A 108 -2.07 6.64 -5.94
N LEU A 109 -2.04 5.84 -7.01
CA LEU A 109 -1.56 6.26 -8.33
C LEU A 109 -2.46 7.34 -8.95
N ALA A 110 -3.78 7.23 -8.80
CA ALA A 110 -4.71 8.25 -9.28
C ALA A 110 -4.54 9.60 -8.54
N VAL A 111 -4.34 9.57 -7.22
CA VAL A 111 -4.03 10.77 -6.43
C VAL A 111 -2.68 11.36 -6.83
N GLY A 112 -1.66 10.53 -7.06
CA GLY A 112 -0.35 10.97 -7.55
C GLY A 112 -0.42 11.65 -8.91
N GLU A 113 -1.21 11.10 -9.83
CA GLU A 113 -1.47 11.71 -11.14
C GLU A 113 -2.11 13.09 -10.99
N GLY A 114 -3.19 13.22 -10.21
CA GLY A 114 -3.84 14.50 -9.96
C GLY A 114 -2.91 15.54 -9.28
N PHE A 115 -2.11 15.10 -8.31
CA PHE A 115 -1.09 15.96 -7.68
C PHE A 115 -0.07 16.46 -8.71
N ALA A 116 0.42 15.59 -9.59
CA ALA A 116 1.40 15.95 -10.60
C ALA A 116 0.85 16.93 -11.64
N GLU A 117 -0.44 16.80 -11.98
CA GLU A 117 -1.14 17.72 -12.89
C GLU A 117 -1.26 19.12 -12.28
N VAL A 118 -1.79 19.23 -11.06
CA VAL A 118 -2.03 20.52 -10.39
C VAL A 118 -0.74 21.27 -10.09
N THR A 119 0.35 20.55 -9.78
CA THR A 119 1.65 21.16 -9.47
C THR A 119 2.51 21.47 -10.70
N GLY A 120 2.11 21.04 -11.90
CA GLY A 120 2.91 21.17 -13.12
C GLY A 120 4.08 20.19 -13.22
N LEU A 121 4.19 19.22 -12.30
CA LEU A 121 5.23 18.20 -12.27
C LEU A 121 5.22 17.32 -13.54
N VAL A 122 4.06 17.12 -14.18
CA VAL A 122 3.97 16.39 -15.46
C VAL A 122 4.89 16.98 -16.53
N ALA A 123 4.91 18.30 -16.67
CA ALA A 123 5.77 18.98 -17.65
C ALA A 123 7.26 18.80 -17.29
N LEU A 124 7.61 18.91 -16.01
CA LEU A 124 8.99 18.73 -15.54
C LEU A 124 9.48 17.28 -15.75
N LYS A 125 8.64 16.27 -15.51
CA LYS A 125 8.96 14.87 -15.79
C LYS A 125 9.24 14.66 -17.28
N LYS A 126 8.44 15.28 -18.16
CA LYS A 126 8.63 15.23 -19.61
C LYS A 126 9.94 15.88 -20.05
N ASP A 127 10.23 17.09 -19.54
CA ASP A 127 11.48 17.80 -19.85
C ASP A 127 12.71 17.01 -19.36
N ASN A 128 12.62 16.41 -18.17
CA ASN A 128 13.69 15.56 -17.63
C ASN A 128 13.93 14.31 -18.49
N LEU A 129 12.86 13.65 -18.95
CA LEU A 129 12.96 12.47 -19.82
C LEU A 129 13.61 12.81 -21.17
N GLN A 130 13.39 14.03 -21.66
CA GLN A 130 13.99 14.53 -22.90
C GLN A 130 15.40 15.11 -22.71
N GLY A 131 15.90 15.19 -21.48
CA GLY A 131 17.18 15.82 -21.15
C GLY A 131 17.18 17.35 -21.31
N SER A 132 16.01 17.97 -21.44
CA SER A 132 15.82 19.41 -21.65
C SER A 132 15.46 20.18 -20.38
N LEU A 133 15.45 19.52 -19.21
CA LEU A 133 15.15 20.17 -17.93
C LEU A 133 16.12 21.31 -17.63
N ALA A 134 15.59 22.53 -17.54
CA ALA A 134 16.36 23.72 -17.24
C ALA A 134 17.09 23.60 -15.88
N ALA A 135 18.36 24.03 -15.83
CA ALA A 135 19.19 23.89 -14.63
C ALA A 135 18.57 24.54 -13.38
N GLY A 136 17.91 25.68 -13.53
CA GLY A 136 17.23 26.39 -12.43
C GLY A 136 15.98 25.67 -11.88
N LYS A 137 15.44 24.67 -12.59
CA LYS A 137 14.25 23.91 -12.18
C LYS A 137 14.57 22.58 -11.50
N LYS A 138 15.85 22.20 -11.40
CA LYS A 138 16.26 20.89 -10.84
C LYS A 138 15.85 20.71 -9.39
N ASN A 139 15.99 21.76 -8.58
CA ASN A 139 15.62 21.69 -7.15
C ASN A 139 14.10 21.58 -7.00
N GLU A 140 13.34 22.42 -7.71
CA GLU A 140 11.88 22.35 -7.73
C GLU A 140 11.38 20.98 -8.19
N PHE A 141 11.99 20.41 -9.23
CA PHE A 141 11.67 19.08 -9.72
C PHE A 141 11.90 18.00 -8.65
N ALA A 142 13.05 18.02 -7.97
CA ALA A 142 13.36 17.07 -6.90
C ALA A 142 12.40 17.20 -5.70
N GLU A 143 12.08 18.43 -5.29
CA GLU A 143 11.11 18.70 -4.23
C GLU A 143 9.71 18.19 -4.58
N LEU A 144 9.25 18.42 -5.81
CA LEU A 144 7.95 17.96 -6.28
C LEU A 144 7.87 16.43 -6.42
N LEU A 145 8.95 15.77 -6.86
CA LEU A 145 9.02 14.30 -6.88
C LEU A 145 8.95 13.71 -5.47
N ALA A 146 9.62 14.33 -4.49
CA ALA A 146 9.55 13.91 -3.10
C ALA A 146 8.14 14.12 -2.52
N ALA A 147 7.53 15.27 -2.79
CA ALA A 147 6.16 15.58 -2.37
C ALA A 147 5.15 14.59 -2.95
N GLU A 148 5.23 14.29 -4.24
CA GLU A 148 4.40 13.27 -4.90
C GLU A 148 4.60 11.89 -4.27
N ALA A 149 5.85 11.48 -4.04
CA ALA A 149 6.16 10.19 -3.43
C ALA A 149 5.53 10.03 -2.04
N MET A 150 5.58 11.07 -1.20
CA MET A 150 4.93 11.07 0.11
C MET A 150 3.41 11.05 0.02
N ALA A 151 2.81 11.83 -0.89
CA ALA A 151 1.37 11.82 -1.11
C ALA A 151 0.87 10.43 -1.54
N VAL A 152 1.57 9.80 -2.48
CA VAL A 152 1.26 8.45 -2.99
C VAL A 152 1.42 7.39 -1.89
N LEU A 153 2.54 7.38 -1.18
CA LEU A 153 2.78 6.42 -0.09
C LEU A 153 1.73 6.53 1.02
N TYR A 154 1.45 7.76 1.46
CA TYR A 154 0.45 7.97 2.51
C TYR A 154 -0.93 7.54 2.06
N THR A 155 -1.31 7.87 0.82
CA THR A 155 -2.60 7.48 0.24
C THR A 155 -2.71 5.96 0.13
N PHE A 156 -1.65 5.28 -0.32
CA PHE A 156 -1.62 3.81 -0.40
C PHE A 156 -1.82 3.16 0.97
N ALA A 157 -1.08 3.59 1.99
CA ALA A 157 -1.18 3.05 3.33
C ALA A 157 -2.55 3.35 3.96
N ASN A 158 -3.05 4.58 3.81
CA ASN A 158 -4.35 4.99 4.33
C ASN A 158 -5.50 4.21 3.67
N ALA A 159 -5.50 4.10 2.34
CA ALA A 159 -6.51 3.32 1.61
C ALA A 159 -6.43 1.83 1.98
N THR A 160 -5.23 1.26 2.11
CA THR A 160 -5.05 -0.14 2.54
C THR A 160 -5.64 -0.37 3.93
N SER A 161 -5.31 0.50 4.89
CA SER A 161 -5.82 0.44 6.25
C SER A 161 -7.35 0.55 6.28
N PHE A 162 -7.91 1.52 5.55
CA PHE A 162 -9.34 1.74 5.48
C PHE A 162 -10.11 0.57 4.85
N LEU A 163 -9.64 0.04 3.71
CA LEU A 163 -10.30 -1.05 2.98
C LEU A 163 -10.25 -2.38 3.74
N LEU A 164 -9.18 -2.63 4.51
CA LEU A 164 -9.02 -3.86 5.28
C LEU A 164 -9.61 -3.77 6.69
N ALA A 165 -9.91 -2.58 7.20
CA ALA A 165 -10.48 -2.39 8.54
C ALA A 165 -11.75 -3.23 8.83
N PRO A 166 -12.72 -3.39 7.90
CA PRO A 166 -13.90 -4.24 8.13
C PRO A 166 -13.59 -5.73 8.30
N HIS A 167 -12.40 -6.15 7.87
CA HIS A 167 -11.93 -7.54 7.91
C HIS A 167 -10.92 -7.79 9.04
N ALA A 168 -10.60 -6.77 9.84
CA ALA A 168 -9.72 -6.90 10.99
C ALA A 168 -10.36 -7.79 12.06
N SER A 169 -9.55 -8.68 12.64
CA SER A 169 -9.92 -9.49 13.80
C SER A 169 -9.37 -8.87 15.10
N GLU A 170 -9.52 -9.56 16.23
CA GLU A 170 -8.87 -9.16 17.50
C GLU A 170 -7.36 -9.46 17.52
N VAL A 171 -6.84 -10.16 16.51
CA VAL A 171 -5.41 -10.48 16.38
C VAL A 171 -4.63 -9.21 16.04
N SER A 172 -3.57 -8.95 16.82
CA SER A 172 -2.61 -7.87 16.57
C SER A 172 -1.21 -8.43 16.32
N VAL A 173 -0.44 -7.74 15.47
CA VAL A 173 0.95 -8.08 15.14
C VAL A 173 1.79 -6.83 15.30
N GLU A 174 2.92 -6.94 16.00
CA GLU A 174 3.90 -5.88 16.14
C GLU A 174 5.06 -6.12 15.17
N ILE A 175 5.16 -5.29 14.12
CA ILE A 175 6.12 -5.49 13.03
C ILE A 175 7.42 -4.68 13.16
N GLY A 176 7.45 -3.69 14.06
CA GLY A 176 8.51 -2.69 14.17
C GLY A 176 8.32 -1.49 13.23
N GLU A 177 9.33 -0.62 13.15
CA GLU A 177 9.30 0.51 12.20
C GLU A 177 9.57 0.05 10.77
N VAL A 178 8.91 0.69 9.80
CA VAL A 178 9.13 0.46 8.36
C VAL A 178 10.31 1.31 7.89
N ASP A 179 11.37 0.75 7.32
CA ASP A 179 12.62 1.44 6.98
C ASP A 179 12.74 1.93 5.53
N GLU A 180 12.30 1.14 4.54
CA GLU A 180 12.44 1.33 3.10
C GLU A 180 11.43 2.35 2.53
N VAL A 181 11.25 3.47 3.23
CA VAL A 181 10.48 4.61 2.74
C VAL A 181 11.39 5.47 1.87
N LEU A 182 11.17 5.44 0.55
CA LEU A 182 11.93 6.22 -0.44
C LEU A 182 11.14 7.45 -0.90
N THR A 183 11.85 8.51 -1.32
CA THR A 183 11.24 9.78 -1.75
C THR A 183 11.80 10.30 -3.08
N ASP A 184 12.55 9.47 -3.83
CA ASP A 184 13.12 9.90 -5.11
C ASP A 184 12.04 10.10 -6.19
N ASN A 185 11.02 9.24 -6.21
CA ASN A 185 9.84 9.32 -7.07
C ASN A 185 8.76 8.34 -6.57
N ALA A 186 7.51 8.55 -6.98
CA ALA A 186 6.37 7.78 -6.50
C ALA A 186 6.45 6.26 -6.77
N LEU A 187 6.88 5.83 -7.97
CA LEU A 187 6.94 4.40 -8.31
C LEU A 187 8.00 3.67 -7.50
N LEU A 188 9.19 4.26 -7.35
CA LEU A 188 10.25 3.69 -6.54
C LEU A 188 9.86 3.65 -5.06
N ALA A 189 9.16 4.68 -4.58
CA ALA A 189 8.62 4.70 -3.23
C ALA A 189 7.66 3.53 -2.98
N LEU A 190 6.71 3.28 -3.90
CA LEU A 190 5.81 2.13 -3.82
C LEU A 190 6.56 0.81 -3.87
N HIS A 191 7.53 0.63 -4.77
CA HIS A 191 8.33 -0.60 -4.81
C HIS A 191 9.11 -0.85 -3.52
N GLY A 192 9.67 0.20 -2.90
CA GLY A 192 10.34 0.09 -1.60
C GLY A 192 9.39 -0.36 -0.49
N ALA A 193 8.23 0.28 -0.39
CA ALA A 193 7.20 -0.07 0.59
C ALA A 193 6.66 -1.49 0.38
N LEU A 194 6.37 -1.89 -0.86
CA LEU A 194 5.88 -3.23 -1.19
C LEU A 194 6.94 -4.31 -0.95
N TRP A 195 8.22 -4.00 -1.17
CA TRP A 195 9.32 -4.89 -0.82
C TRP A 195 9.40 -5.12 0.70
N GLU A 196 9.15 -4.09 1.50
CA GLU A 196 9.17 -4.25 2.95
C GLU A 196 7.94 -5.00 3.47
N LEU A 197 6.76 -4.72 2.92
CA LEU A 197 5.56 -5.51 3.18
C LEU A 197 5.77 -7.00 2.87
N ASP A 198 6.48 -7.31 1.80
CA ASP A 198 6.85 -8.69 1.44
C ASP A 198 7.70 -9.35 2.54
N GLN A 199 8.65 -8.62 3.15
CA GLN A 199 9.45 -9.11 4.27
C GLN A 199 8.62 -9.28 5.55
N ASP A 200 7.70 -8.36 5.84
CA ASP A 200 6.83 -8.43 7.02
C ASP A 200 5.86 -9.60 6.92
N LEU A 201 5.25 -9.80 5.76
CA LEU A 201 4.40 -10.97 5.49
C LEU A 201 5.20 -12.27 5.62
N ALA A 202 6.44 -12.31 5.11
CA ALA A 202 7.31 -13.48 5.27
C ALA A 202 7.59 -13.84 6.73
N THR A 203 7.64 -12.83 7.59
CA THR A 203 8.07 -12.97 8.99
C THR A 203 6.89 -13.23 9.93
N PHE A 204 5.74 -12.60 9.68
CA PHE A 204 4.64 -12.55 10.65
C PHE A 204 3.32 -13.13 10.15
N ALA A 205 3.13 -13.31 8.84
CA ALA A 205 1.92 -13.91 8.28
C ALA A 205 2.08 -15.42 8.11
N ASP A 206 2.44 -16.11 9.19
CA ASP A 206 2.55 -17.58 9.27
C ASP A 206 1.19 -18.26 9.46
N GLU A 207 0.17 -17.51 9.86
CA GLU A 207 -1.21 -17.97 10.03
C GLU A 207 -2.18 -16.99 9.38
N GLU A 208 -3.26 -17.50 8.78
CA GLU A 208 -4.26 -16.69 8.09
C GLU A 208 -4.84 -15.52 8.93
N PRO A 209 -5.13 -15.65 10.24
CA PRO A 209 -5.60 -14.53 11.05
C PRO A 209 -4.58 -13.39 11.21
N LYS A 210 -3.28 -13.68 11.10
CA LYS A 210 -2.21 -12.68 11.22
C LYS A 210 -2.00 -11.92 9.92
N LEU A 211 -2.41 -12.46 8.78
CA LEU A 211 -2.23 -11.83 7.47
C LEU A 211 -2.76 -10.39 7.42
N ILE A 212 -4.03 -10.18 7.79
CA ILE A 212 -4.63 -8.84 7.82
C ILE A 212 -3.97 -7.96 8.90
N ALA A 213 -3.69 -8.52 10.07
CA ALA A 213 -3.06 -7.80 11.17
C ALA A 213 -1.68 -7.25 10.79
N THR A 214 -0.86 -8.05 10.09
CA THR A 214 0.45 -7.62 9.57
C THR A 214 0.33 -6.50 8.54
N VAL A 215 -0.61 -6.61 7.59
CA VAL A 215 -0.83 -5.57 6.57
C VAL A 215 -1.33 -4.25 7.20
N LEU A 216 -2.21 -4.33 8.20
CA LEU A 216 -2.71 -3.15 8.92
C LEU A 216 -1.61 -2.49 9.75
N ALA A 217 -0.81 -3.27 10.47
CA ALA A 217 0.33 -2.76 11.23
C ALA A 217 1.36 -2.09 10.31
N PHE A 218 1.65 -2.69 9.15
CA PHE A 218 2.48 -2.10 8.10
C PHE A 218 1.93 -0.75 7.61
N ALA A 219 0.64 -0.69 7.28
CA ALA A 219 0.01 0.54 6.82
C ALA A 219 0.09 1.66 7.87
N GLU A 220 -0.10 1.34 9.16
CA GLU A 220 0.05 2.30 10.25
C GLU A 220 1.46 2.87 10.33
N GLN A 221 2.48 2.01 10.28
CA GLN A 221 3.89 2.42 10.35
C GLN A 221 4.32 3.25 9.13
N VAL A 222 3.85 2.91 7.92
CA VAL A 222 4.07 3.73 6.72
C VAL A 222 3.43 5.11 6.90
N MET A 223 2.18 5.18 7.36
CA MET A 223 1.49 6.45 7.57
C MET A 223 2.22 7.32 8.60
N GLU A 224 2.64 6.76 9.73
CA GLU A 224 3.37 7.48 10.77
C GLU A 224 4.70 8.03 10.24
N LYS A 225 5.51 7.20 9.58
CA LYS A 225 6.83 7.61 9.08
C LYS A 225 6.73 8.65 7.96
N VAL A 226 5.75 8.50 7.05
CA VAL A 226 5.52 9.48 5.98
C VAL A 226 4.98 10.79 6.54
N ALA A 227 4.04 10.75 7.50
CA ALA A 227 3.54 11.96 8.15
C ALA A 227 4.65 12.71 8.89
N LEU A 228 5.56 12.01 9.57
CA LEU A 228 6.71 12.61 10.24
C LEU A 228 7.64 13.31 9.24
N ARG A 229 7.92 12.68 8.09
CA ARG A 229 8.72 13.30 7.02
C ARG A 229 8.02 14.52 6.40
N ALA A 230 6.70 14.44 6.23
CA ALA A 230 5.91 15.49 5.63
C ALA A 230 5.91 16.80 6.44
N GLN A 231 6.15 16.76 7.76
CA GLN A 231 6.18 17.96 8.61
C GLN A 231 7.20 19.01 8.14
N ASN A 232 8.31 18.58 7.54
CA ASN A 232 9.40 19.45 7.12
C ASN A 232 9.56 19.52 5.60
N ALA A 233 8.71 18.84 4.83
CA ALA A 233 8.88 18.74 3.39
C ALA A 233 8.20 19.93 2.66
N PRO A 234 8.87 20.52 1.66
CA PRO A 234 8.28 21.58 0.85
C PRO A 234 7.25 21.02 -0.14
N ARG A 235 6.49 21.92 -0.78
CA ARG A 235 5.60 21.62 -1.93
C ARG A 235 4.44 20.66 -1.67
N LEU A 236 4.05 20.46 -0.41
CA LEU A 236 2.93 19.60 -0.02
C LEU A 236 1.55 20.28 -0.11
N GLY A 237 1.48 21.60 -0.32
CA GLY A 237 0.23 22.37 -0.25
C GLY A 237 -0.87 21.89 -1.18
N ALA A 238 -0.54 21.36 -2.37
CA ALA A 238 -1.52 20.81 -3.29
C ALA A 238 -2.14 19.49 -2.79
N PHE A 239 -1.42 18.72 -1.97
CA PHE A 239 -1.94 17.49 -1.37
C PHE A 239 -2.69 17.75 -0.06
N THR A 240 -2.16 18.62 0.81
CA THR A 240 -2.78 18.92 2.11
C THR A 240 -3.99 19.85 2.00
N GLY A 241 -4.06 20.67 0.95
CA GLY A 241 -5.19 21.55 0.65
C GLY A 241 -6.32 20.89 -0.14
N ALA A 242 -6.16 19.64 -0.56
CA ALA A 242 -7.17 18.90 -1.31
C ALA A 242 -7.80 17.79 -0.46
N SER A 243 -9.08 17.51 -0.69
CA SER A 243 -9.76 16.34 -0.13
C SER A 243 -10.31 15.49 -1.28
N TYR A 244 -9.81 14.27 -1.42
CA TYR A 244 -10.24 13.35 -2.48
C TYR A 244 -11.27 12.37 -1.92
N LYS A 245 -12.46 12.30 -2.54
CA LYS A 245 -13.53 11.36 -2.19
C LYS A 245 -13.58 10.22 -3.21
N VAL A 246 -13.46 8.99 -2.72
CA VAL A 246 -13.72 7.76 -3.48
C VAL A 246 -15.12 7.29 -3.09
N GLU A 247 -16.12 7.61 -3.91
CA GLU A 247 -17.52 7.36 -3.60
C GLU A 247 -17.84 5.87 -3.42
N ALA A 248 -17.26 4.99 -4.23
CA ALA A 248 -17.59 3.56 -4.17
C ALA A 248 -17.14 2.87 -2.86
N ASP A 249 -16.13 3.42 -2.19
CA ASP A 249 -15.61 2.88 -0.92
C ASP A 249 -16.06 3.72 0.29
N ASP A 250 -16.75 4.84 0.09
CA ASP A 250 -16.97 5.87 1.11
C ASP A 250 -15.66 6.41 1.74
N LEU A 251 -14.53 6.27 1.04
CA LEU A 251 -13.20 6.69 1.50
C LEU A 251 -12.95 8.16 1.19
N THR A 252 -12.44 8.91 2.18
CA THR A 252 -11.96 10.29 1.99
C THR A 252 -10.48 10.38 2.35
N ILE A 253 -9.66 10.84 1.40
CA ILE A 253 -8.24 11.17 1.59
C ILE A 253 -8.13 12.67 1.82
N ALA A 254 -7.62 13.08 2.99
CA ALA A 254 -7.48 14.49 3.38
C ALA A 254 -6.06 14.76 3.90
N GLY A 255 -5.13 14.98 2.97
CA GLY A 255 -3.71 15.14 3.27
C GLY A 255 -3.12 13.97 4.07
N PHE A 256 -2.29 14.30 5.07
CA PHE A 256 -1.64 13.33 5.97
C PHE A 256 -2.50 13.02 7.21
N THR A 257 -3.82 12.86 7.01
CA THR A 257 -4.76 12.48 8.07
C THR A 257 -5.31 11.06 7.80
N PRO A 258 -5.26 10.13 8.77
CA PRO A 258 -5.80 8.80 8.59
C PRO A 258 -7.31 8.84 8.36
N ALA A 259 -7.78 8.13 7.33
CA ALA A 259 -9.20 7.92 7.12
C ALA A 259 -9.72 6.93 8.16
N ARG A 260 -10.94 7.17 8.65
CA ARG A 260 -11.59 6.28 9.61
C ARG A 260 -12.79 5.65 8.94
N ALA A 261 -12.79 4.33 8.81
CA ALA A 261 -14.01 3.61 8.48
C ALA A 261 -15.03 3.89 9.59
N VAL A 262 -16.28 4.17 9.21
CA VAL A 262 -17.37 4.24 10.17
C VAL A 262 -17.48 2.84 10.78
N LYS A 263 -16.96 2.64 12.00
CA LYS A 263 -17.31 1.45 12.78
C LYS A 263 -18.83 1.43 12.83
N GLY A 264 -19.44 0.42 12.20
CA GLY A 264 -20.89 0.27 12.16
C GLY A 264 -21.44 0.54 13.55
N SER A 265 -22.40 1.45 13.66
CA SER A 265 -23.03 1.79 14.93
C SER A 265 -23.42 0.49 15.63
N THR A 266 -23.08 0.34 16.92
CA THR A 266 -23.53 -0.76 17.76
C THR A 266 -24.99 -1.04 17.45
N LEU A 267 -25.28 -2.21 16.87
CA LEU A 267 -26.61 -2.57 16.42
C LEU A 267 -27.47 -2.68 17.68
N THR A 268 -28.15 -1.60 18.05
CA THR A 268 -29.10 -1.58 19.15
C THR A 268 -30.30 -2.39 18.72
N MET A 269 -30.20 -3.70 18.89
CA MET A 269 -31.35 -4.58 18.81
C MET A 269 -32.25 -4.23 19.99
N THR A 270 -33.21 -3.35 19.76
CA THR A 270 -34.31 -3.13 20.71
C THR A 270 -35.13 -4.41 20.74
N PHE A 271 -34.87 -5.26 21.72
CA PHE A 271 -35.66 -6.46 21.97
C PHE A 271 -37.06 -6.00 22.36
N LYS A 272 -38.02 -6.16 21.44
CA LYS A 272 -39.44 -5.93 21.74
C LYS A 272 -39.87 -6.96 22.77
N LYS A 273 -40.59 -6.52 23.81
CA LYS A 273 -41.15 -7.44 24.80
C LYS A 273 -42.24 -8.29 24.13
N PRO A 274 -42.50 -9.53 24.59
CA PRO A 274 -43.46 -10.44 23.93
C PRO A 274 -44.86 -9.86 23.68
N ASN A 275 -45.28 -8.87 24.47
CA ASN A 275 -46.56 -8.15 24.35
C ASN A 275 -46.57 -7.03 23.29
N GLU A 276 -45.42 -6.66 22.73
CA GLU A 276 -45.27 -5.66 21.66
C GLU A 276 -45.25 -6.31 20.27
N VAL A 277 -45.25 -7.65 20.23
CA VAL A 277 -45.38 -8.46 19.02
C VAL A 277 -46.84 -8.90 18.91
N VAL A 278 -47.77 -7.93 18.78
CA VAL A 278 -49.17 -8.27 18.50
C VAL A 278 -49.39 -8.21 16.99
N GLY A 279 -49.83 -9.34 16.46
CA GLY A 279 -50.07 -9.57 15.04
C GLY A 279 -51.02 -8.55 14.43
N ASN A 280 -50.78 -8.31 13.15
CA ASN A 280 -51.59 -7.49 12.26
C ASN A 280 -53.04 -8.02 12.24
N HIS A 281 -53.93 -7.48 13.09
CA HIS A 281 -55.34 -7.86 13.16
C HIS A 281 -56.19 -7.16 12.07
N ILE A 282 -55.64 -6.95 10.88
CA ILE A 282 -56.40 -6.52 9.69
C ILE A 282 -56.55 -7.74 8.77
N ALA A 283 -57.46 -8.62 9.16
CA ALA A 283 -58.10 -9.60 8.28
C ALA A 283 -59.43 -10.04 8.93
N LYS A 284 -60.39 -9.12 8.98
CA LYS A 284 -61.83 -9.43 8.95
C LYS A 284 -62.63 -8.21 8.52
#